data_AF-A0AAJ0LF13-F1
#
_entry.id   AF-A0AAJ0LF13-F1
#
_cell.length_a   1.000
_cell.length_b   1.000
_cell.length_c   1.000
_cell.angle_alpha   90.00
_cell.angle_beta   90.00
_cell.angle_gamma   90.00
#
_symmetry.space_group_name_H-M   'P 1'
#
loop_
_entity.id
_entity.type
_entity.pdbx_description
1 polymer ?
#
loop_
_entity_poly.entity_id
_entity_poly.type
_entity_poly.pdbx_seq_one_letter_code
_entity_poly.pdbx_strand_id
1 'polypeptide(L)'
;MNASESIFLTQAENDKYALLMEIVGLKRDELPVKKRIELSRNNQPLVEDVNLKQVAMLLNRSYGSLYNMYMSIIGDLKEIIGPDVDDIKTLFSVPTDAYHYLLVNKSEAFDFIKILLKGETVTFQEFWEAHDTSKATALRHLKGVRDLIRSFDIRMYYDSLRLEGDENKIHLVLTMLFWMATEGHTWPFEDVKRDDALKAFDVAIDRFQLEKTNILTRELGAYSIVLTYFRLLQGHTVSTELDGDFIRYPVPNMVSEYLK
;
A
#
# COMPACT_ATOMS: atom_id res chain seq x y z
N MET A 1 2.60 2.70 15.69
CA MET A 1 2.86 1.58 14.76
C MET A 1 4.36 1.45 14.64
N ASN A 2 4.92 0.26 14.92
CA ASN A 2 6.30 -0.01 14.54
C ASN A 2 6.40 0.14 13.02
N ALA A 3 7.40 0.87 12.52
CA ALA A 3 7.58 1.14 11.09
C ALA A 3 7.79 -0.15 10.25
N SER A 4 7.91 -1.31 10.90
CA SER A 4 8.17 -2.62 10.30
C SER A 4 6.98 -3.56 10.23
N GLU A 5 5.80 -3.20 10.78
CA GLU A 5 4.65 -4.11 10.87
C GLU A 5 3.59 -3.72 9.84
N SER A 6 3.55 -4.46 8.74
CA SER A 6 2.58 -4.31 7.66
C SER A 6 1.30 -5.05 7.98
N ILE A 7 0.15 -4.37 7.83
CA ILE A 7 -1.19 -4.94 8.06
C ILE A 7 -1.59 -5.98 7.00
N PHE A 8 -0.82 -6.07 5.91
CA PHE A 8 -1.03 -7.01 4.81
C PHE A 8 -0.30 -8.34 5.02
N LEU A 9 0.76 -8.32 5.82
CA LEU A 9 1.68 -9.44 5.95
C LEU A 9 1.33 -10.31 7.17
N THR A 10 1.55 -11.61 7.03
CA THR A 10 1.53 -12.53 8.17
C THR A 10 2.68 -12.21 9.13
N GLN A 11 2.64 -12.76 10.35
CA GLN A 11 3.74 -12.57 11.30
C GLN A 11 5.08 -13.04 10.72
N ALA A 12 5.10 -14.17 10.03
CA ALA A 12 6.31 -14.71 9.43
C ALA A 12 6.90 -13.79 8.34
N GLU A 13 6.05 -13.17 7.53
CA GLU A 13 6.47 -12.22 6.48
C GLU A 13 6.92 -10.88 7.08
N ASN A 14 6.22 -10.38 8.11
CA ASN A 14 6.66 -9.22 8.87
C ASN A 14 8.03 -9.48 9.53
N ASP A 15 8.27 -10.69 10.06
CA ASP A 15 9.57 -11.06 10.63
C ASP A 15 10.67 -11.10 9.55
N LYS A 16 10.37 -11.59 8.33
CA LYS A 16 11.29 -11.53 7.19
C LYS A 16 11.63 -10.09 6.81
N TYR A 17 10.61 -9.25 6.65
CA TYR A 17 10.78 -7.85 6.30
C TYR A 17 11.59 -7.09 7.37
N ALA A 18 11.27 -7.29 8.64
CA ALA A 18 12.01 -6.73 9.77
C ALA A 18 13.47 -7.18 9.77
N LEU A 19 13.75 -8.47 9.53
CA LEU A 19 15.12 -8.98 9.48
C LEU A 19 15.93 -8.34 8.32
N LEU A 20 15.33 -8.14 7.14
CA LEU A 20 16.01 -7.43 6.05
C LEU A 20 16.38 -6.01 6.49
N MET A 21 15.43 -5.28 7.07
CA MET A 21 15.64 -3.91 7.56
C MET A 21 16.72 -3.85 8.65
N GLU A 22 16.75 -4.82 9.55
CA GLU A 22 17.78 -4.94 10.60
C GLU A 22 19.17 -5.20 9.99
N ILE A 23 19.28 -6.11 9.00
CA ILE A 23 20.56 -6.39 8.32
C ILE A 23 21.08 -5.14 7.60
N VAL A 24 20.22 -4.45 6.85
CA VAL A 24 20.58 -3.21 6.14
C VAL A 24 20.94 -2.10 7.14
N GLY A 25 20.20 -1.98 8.24
CA GLY A 25 20.45 -1.02 9.31
C GLY A 25 21.80 -1.24 10.00
N LEU A 26 22.11 -2.47 10.38
CA LEU A 26 23.40 -2.82 11.00
C LEU A 26 24.57 -2.46 10.10
N LYS A 27 24.49 -2.78 8.79
CA LYS A 27 25.53 -2.45 7.82
C LYS A 27 25.67 -0.94 7.61
N ARG A 28 24.55 -0.20 7.63
CA ARG A 28 24.57 1.26 7.61
C ARG A 28 25.27 1.83 8.83
N ASP A 29 25.09 1.25 10.02
CA ASP A 29 25.69 1.77 11.25
C ASP A 29 27.18 1.45 11.39
N GLU A 30 27.67 0.39 10.72
CA GLU A 30 29.10 0.09 10.60
C GLU A 30 29.86 1.11 9.72
N LEU A 31 29.16 1.82 8.83
CA LEU A 31 29.79 2.73 7.85
C LEU A 31 29.90 4.19 8.35
N PRO A 32 31.07 4.85 8.19
CA PRO A 32 31.21 6.28 8.47
C PRO A 32 30.22 7.13 7.68
N VAL A 33 29.69 8.21 8.27
CA VAL A 33 28.71 9.14 7.64
C VAL A 33 29.12 9.56 6.23
N LYS A 34 30.39 9.90 6.02
CA LYS A 34 30.91 10.32 4.71
C LYS A 34 30.74 9.24 3.64
N LYS A 35 31.05 7.98 3.97
CA LYS A 35 30.93 6.83 3.06
C LYS A 35 29.45 6.50 2.81
N ARG A 36 28.57 6.67 3.80
CA ARG A 36 27.11 6.53 3.62
C ARG A 36 26.54 7.52 2.60
N ILE A 37 26.94 8.79 2.71
CA ILE A 37 26.48 9.85 1.79
C ILE A 37 26.99 9.58 0.36
N GLU A 38 28.23 9.11 0.23
CA GLU A 38 28.83 8.76 -1.06
C GLU A 38 28.09 7.59 -1.74
N LEU A 39 27.86 6.49 -1.00
CA LEU A 39 27.12 5.33 -1.50
C LEU A 39 25.68 5.70 -1.90
N SER A 40 25.00 6.51 -1.07
CA SER A 40 23.64 6.98 -1.37
C SER A 40 23.58 7.87 -2.61
N ARG A 41 24.57 8.75 -2.83
CA ARG A 41 24.62 9.60 -4.03
C ARG A 41 24.89 8.80 -5.30
N ASN A 42 25.70 7.75 -5.20
CA ASN A 42 26.08 6.92 -6.32
C ASN A 42 25.12 5.74 -6.55
N ASN A 43 24.02 5.66 -5.78
CA ASN A 43 23.07 4.55 -5.79
C ASN A 43 23.73 3.17 -5.64
N GLN A 44 24.79 3.12 -4.82
CA GLN A 44 25.57 1.91 -4.58
C GLN A 44 25.03 1.15 -3.35
N PRO A 45 25.05 -0.20 -3.38
CA PRO A 45 24.50 -1.01 -2.30
C PRO A 45 25.28 -0.79 -1.00
N LEU A 46 24.54 -0.67 0.11
CA LEU A 46 25.09 -0.51 1.46
C LEU A 46 25.64 -1.83 2.03
N VAL A 47 25.10 -2.96 1.58
CA VAL A 47 25.45 -4.29 2.08
C VAL A 47 26.37 -4.96 1.06
N GLU A 48 27.63 -5.16 1.46
CA GLU A 48 28.62 -5.87 0.63
C GLU A 48 28.72 -7.36 0.96
N ASP A 49 28.41 -7.71 2.21
CA ASP A 49 28.52 -9.03 2.79
C ASP A 49 27.56 -9.15 3.98
N VAL A 50 27.16 -10.36 4.35
CA VAL A 50 26.30 -10.61 5.52
C VAL A 50 26.95 -11.66 6.43
N ASN A 51 27.39 -11.24 7.63
CA ASN A 51 27.88 -12.15 8.66
C ASN A 51 26.73 -12.58 9.59
N LEU A 52 26.02 -13.65 9.23
CA LEU A 52 24.84 -14.12 9.97
C LEU A 52 25.12 -14.48 11.44
N LYS A 53 26.35 -14.88 11.79
CA LYS A 53 26.70 -15.14 13.19
C LYS A 53 26.71 -13.86 14.02
N GLN A 54 27.28 -12.79 13.46
CA GLN A 54 27.29 -11.47 14.08
C GLN A 54 25.87 -10.91 14.17
N VAL A 55 25.08 -11.01 13.10
CA VAL A 55 23.68 -10.58 13.09
C VAL A 55 22.87 -11.34 14.16
N ALA A 56 23.00 -12.66 14.25
CA ALA A 56 22.32 -13.47 15.26
C ALA A 56 22.71 -13.08 16.71
N MET A 57 23.99 -12.78 16.94
CA MET A 57 24.48 -12.32 18.24
C MET A 57 23.93 -10.94 18.60
N LEU A 58 23.92 -10.00 17.66
CA LEU A 58 23.41 -8.64 17.87
C LEU A 58 21.89 -8.61 18.10
N LEU A 59 21.15 -9.46 17.39
CA LEU A 59 19.69 -9.57 17.52
C LEU A 59 19.24 -10.51 18.66
N ASN A 60 20.18 -11.16 19.36
CA ASN A 60 19.91 -12.16 20.38
C ASN A 60 18.95 -13.28 19.89
N ARG A 61 19.14 -13.75 18.66
CA ARG A 61 18.32 -14.82 18.02
C ARG A 61 19.14 -16.08 17.79
N SER A 62 18.47 -17.23 17.65
CA SER A 62 19.14 -18.48 17.32
C SER A 62 19.66 -18.45 15.87
N TYR A 63 20.91 -18.85 15.67
CA TYR A 63 21.54 -18.86 14.34
C TYR A 63 20.74 -19.69 13.33
N GLY A 64 20.25 -20.87 13.73
CA GLY A 64 19.52 -21.77 12.83
C GLY A 64 18.20 -21.17 12.32
N SER A 65 17.42 -20.53 13.20
CA SER A 65 16.18 -19.86 12.80
C SER A 65 16.46 -18.67 11.88
N LEU A 66 17.49 -17.87 12.21
CA LEU A 66 17.88 -16.72 11.41
C LEU A 66 18.42 -17.12 10.03
N TYR A 67 19.16 -18.23 9.94
CA TYR A 67 19.66 -18.76 8.67
C TYR A 67 18.52 -19.14 7.71
N ASN A 68 17.51 -19.86 8.20
CA ASN A 68 16.38 -20.25 7.36
C ASN A 68 15.58 -19.04 6.86
N MET A 69 15.38 -18.05 7.74
CA MET A 69 14.71 -16.80 7.39
C MET A 69 15.52 -16.00 6.36
N TYR A 70 16.84 -15.90 6.56
CA TYR A 70 17.75 -15.28 5.61
C TYR A 70 17.71 -15.96 4.24
N MET A 71 17.74 -17.29 4.19
CA MET A 71 17.66 -18.01 2.90
C MET A 71 16.31 -17.80 2.21
N SER A 72 15.22 -17.69 2.96
CA SER A 72 13.93 -17.28 2.39
C SER A 72 13.99 -15.87 1.81
N ILE A 73 14.60 -14.91 2.50
CA ILE A 73 14.79 -13.54 2.00
C ILE A 73 15.60 -13.56 0.70
N ILE A 74 16.70 -14.32 0.63
CA ILE A 74 17.50 -14.45 -0.59
C ILE A 74 16.66 -15.01 -1.75
N GLY A 75 15.85 -16.03 -1.50
CA GLY A 75 14.92 -16.56 -2.51
C GLY A 75 13.95 -15.50 -3.02
N ASP A 76 13.38 -14.71 -2.11
CA ASP A 76 12.47 -13.64 -2.47
C ASP A 76 13.18 -12.50 -3.26
N LEU A 77 14.40 -12.11 -2.87
CA LEU A 77 15.18 -11.08 -3.57
C LEU A 77 15.58 -11.52 -4.98
N LYS A 78 15.88 -12.80 -5.17
CA LYS A 78 16.12 -13.41 -6.49
C LYS A 78 14.89 -13.37 -7.39
N GLU A 79 13.70 -13.42 -6.84
CA GLU A 79 12.48 -13.27 -7.63
C GLU A 79 12.34 -11.86 -8.23
N ILE A 80 12.88 -10.84 -7.55
CA ILE A 80 12.83 -9.45 -8.00
C ILE A 80 13.89 -9.18 -9.08
N ILE A 81 15.13 -9.64 -8.89
CA ILE A 81 16.26 -9.28 -9.78
C ILE A 81 16.52 -10.35 -10.85
N GLY A 82 16.26 -11.62 -10.53
CA GLY A 82 16.53 -12.76 -11.41
C GLY A 82 17.15 -13.95 -10.66
N PRO A 83 16.82 -15.19 -11.04
CA PRO A 83 17.20 -16.40 -10.30
C PRO A 83 18.71 -16.68 -10.30
N ASP A 84 19.42 -16.23 -11.33
CA ASP A 84 20.86 -16.48 -11.56
C ASP A 84 21.77 -15.52 -10.77
N VAL A 85 21.20 -14.57 -10.03
CA VAL A 85 21.98 -13.60 -9.24
C VAL A 85 22.32 -14.19 -7.87
N ASP A 86 23.59 -14.52 -7.66
CA ASP A 86 24.12 -15.01 -6.37
C ASP A 86 24.92 -13.96 -5.59
N ASP A 87 25.25 -12.84 -6.22
CA ASP A 87 26.04 -11.77 -5.61
C ASP A 87 25.23 -11.00 -4.56
N ILE A 88 25.71 -11.00 -3.32
CA ILE A 88 25.06 -10.35 -2.17
C ILE A 88 24.88 -8.85 -2.42
N LYS A 89 25.85 -8.18 -3.04
CA LYS A 89 25.78 -6.74 -3.33
C LYS A 89 24.58 -6.43 -4.22
N THR A 90 24.41 -7.24 -5.27
CA THR A 90 23.29 -7.10 -6.20
C THR A 90 21.98 -7.44 -5.49
N LEU A 91 21.90 -8.53 -4.73
CA LEU A 91 20.68 -8.93 -4.01
C LEU A 91 20.21 -7.87 -3.01
N PHE A 92 21.11 -7.30 -2.23
CA PHE A 92 20.78 -6.25 -1.26
C PHE A 92 20.75 -4.84 -1.85
N SER A 93 20.90 -4.71 -3.17
CA SER A 93 20.61 -3.45 -3.88
C SER A 93 19.11 -3.26 -4.14
N VAL A 94 18.29 -4.30 -3.95
CA VAL A 94 16.83 -4.21 -4.02
C VAL A 94 16.33 -3.18 -3.02
N PRO A 95 15.57 -2.16 -3.47
CA PRO A 95 14.92 -1.21 -2.59
C PRO A 95 13.98 -1.92 -1.59
N THR A 96 13.96 -1.46 -0.34
CA THR A 96 13.19 -2.14 0.72
C THR A 96 11.68 -2.08 0.49
N ASP A 97 11.20 -1.00 -0.14
CA ASP A 97 9.84 -0.83 -0.66
C ASP A 97 9.51 -1.83 -1.78
N ALA A 98 10.47 -2.14 -2.66
CA ALA A 98 10.29 -3.18 -3.69
C ALA A 98 10.12 -4.57 -3.06
N TYR A 99 10.93 -4.89 -2.05
CA TYR A 99 10.80 -6.15 -1.31
C TYR A 99 9.49 -6.24 -0.53
N HIS A 100 9.10 -5.15 0.16
CA HIS A 100 7.82 -5.06 0.83
C HIS A 100 6.67 -5.32 -0.14
N TYR A 101 6.67 -4.63 -1.29
CA TYR A 101 5.64 -4.81 -2.30
C TYR A 101 5.57 -6.24 -2.83
N LEU A 102 6.69 -6.93 -3.04
CA LEU A 102 6.69 -8.35 -3.43
C LEU A 102 5.91 -9.21 -2.41
N LEU A 103 6.17 -9.01 -1.12
CA LEU A 103 5.48 -9.75 -0.06
C LEU A 103 3.99 -9.38 -0.02
N VAL A 104 3.66 -8.09 -0.11
CA VAL A 104 2.28 -7.61 -0.10
C VAL A 104 1.51 -8.12 -1.32
N ASN A 105 2.10 -8.08 -2.51
CA ASN A 105 1.45 -8.52 -3.74
C ASN A 105 1.08 -10.01 -3.74
N LYS A 106 1.76 -10.82 -2.93
CA LYS A 106 1.46 -12.25 -2.73
C LYS A 106 0.48 -12.51 -1.58
N SER A 107 0.15 -11.49 -0.79
CA SER A 107 -0.66 -11.68 0.42
C SER A 107 -2.15 -11.82 0.09
N GLU A 108 -2.84 -12.70 0.84
CA GLU A 108 -4.31 -12.79 0.85
C GLU A 108 -4.95 -11.44 1.16
N ALA A 109 -4.33 -10.64 2.03
CA ALA A 109 -4.83 -9.34 2.44
C ALA A 109 -4.85 -8.33 1.31
N PHE A 110 -3.83 -8.31 0.45
CA PHE A 110 -3.80 -7.42 -0.70
C PHE A 110 -4.79 -7.89 -1.78
N ASP A 111 -4.90 -9.20 -1.98
CA ASP A 111 -5.88 -9.76 -2.92
C ASP A 111 -7.31 -9.43 -2.52
N PHE A 112 -7.61 -9.52 -1.23
CA PHE A 112 -8.89 -9.11 -0.65
C PHE A 112 -9.24 -7.65 -0.93
N ILE A 113 -8.29 -6.71 -0.82
CA ILE A 113 -8.59 -5.29 -1.11
C ILE A 113 -8.79 -5.03 -2.61
N LYS A 114 -8.13 -5.78 -3.51
CA LYS A 114 -8.37 -5.70 -4.96
C LYS A 114 -9.80 -6.13 -5.29
N ILE A 115 -10.28 -7.20 -4.64
CA ILE A 115 -11.68 -7.66 -4.79
C ILE A 115 -12.66 -6.60 -4.28
N LEU A 116 -12.40 -6.02 -3.10
CA LEU A 116 -13.24 -4.95 -2.55
C LEU A 116 -13.26 -3.71 -3.46
N LEU A 117 -12.15 -3.39 -4.13
CA LEU A 117 -12.10 -2.29 -5.09
C LEU A 117 -13.00 -2.55 -6.29
N LYS A 118 -12.94 -3.75 -6.86
CA LYS A 118 -13.73 -4.10 -8.07
C LYS A 118 -15.21 -4.31 -7.75
N GLY A 119 -15.55 -4.65 -6.51
CA GLY A 119 -16.93 -4.85 -6.08
C GLY A 119 -17.55 -6.07 -6.73
N GLU A 120 -16.75 -7.12 -6.88
CA GLU A 120 -17.14 -8.36 -7.54
C GLU A 120 -18.20 -9.11 -6.71
N THR A 121 -18.93 -10.02 -7.37
CA THR A 121 -19.89 -10.92 -6.72
C THR A 121 -19.21 -12.01 -5.89
N VAL A 122 -17.89 -11.95 -5.72
CA VAL A 122 -17.10 -12.92 -4.96
C VAL A 122 -17.58 -12.94 -3.52
N THR A 123 -17.99 -14.12 -3.09
CA THR A 123 -18.34 -14.40 -1.71
C THR A 123 -17.08 -14.61 -0.89
N PHE A 124 -17.17 -14.43 0.43
CA PHE A 124 -16.03 -14.73 1.29
C PHE A 124 -15.65 -16.22 1.24
N GLN A 125 -16.60 -17.11 0.93
CA GLN A 125 -16.33 -18.53 0.73
C GLN A 125 -15.42 -18.78 -0.47
N GLU A 126 -15.81 -18.27 -1.63
CA GLU A 126 -15.01 -18.38 -2.85
C GLU A 126 -13.61 -17.78 -2.67
N PHE A 127 -13.50 -16.68 -1.92
CA PHE A 127 -12.21 -16.08 -1.59
C PHE A 127 -11.28 -17.04 -0.85
N TRP A 128 -11.69 -17.60 0.31
CA TRP A 128 -10.77 -18.45 1.07
C TRP A 128 -10.53 -19.81 0.41
N GLU A 129 -11.49 -20.31 -0.38
CA GLU A 129 -11.33 -21.52 -1.18
C GLU A 129 -10.30 -21.32 -2.30
N ALA A 130 -10.31 -20.16 -2.98
CA ALA A 130 -9.34 -19.83 -4.03
C ALA A 130 -7.90 -19.71 -3.51
N HIS A 131 -7.72 -19.44 -2.21
CA HIS A 131 -6.42 -19.37 -1.54
C HIS A 131 -6.02 -20.69 -0.85
N ASP A 132 -6.76 -21.78 -1.05
CA ASP A 132 -6.52 -23.09 -0.40
C ASP A 132 -6.40 -23.00 1.14
N THR A 133 -7.13 -22.07 1.76
CA THR A 133 -7.08 -21.85 3.22
C THR A 133 -8.40 -22.21 3.90
N SER A 134 -8.45 -22.10 5.23
CA SER A 134 -9.71 -22.19 5.97
C SER A 134 -10.28 -20.80 6.23
N LYS A 135 -11.60 -20.69 6.38
CA LYS A 135 -12.27 -19.45 6.82
C LYS A 135 -11.59 -18.79 8.03
N ALA A 136 -11.19 -19.57 9.04
CA ALA A 136 -10.55 -19.05 10.24
C ALA A 136 -9.14 -18.52 9.99
N THR A 137 -8.40 -19.16 9.08
CA THR A 137 -7.07 -18.73 8.64
C THR A 137 -7.15 -17.42 7.86
N ALA A 138 -8.01 -17.36 6.83
CA ALA A 138 -8.24 -16.15 6.06
C ALA A 138 -8.67 -14.98 6.96
N LEU A 139 -9.63 -15.17 7.87
CA LEU A 139 -10.02 -14.13 8.82
C LEU A 139 -8.89 -13.65 9.74
N ARG A 140 -7.89 -14.49 10.02
CA ARG A 140 -6.70 -14.10 10.78
C ARG A 140 -5.75 -13.26 9.93
N HIS A 141 -5.50 -13.66 8.68
CA HIS A 141 -4.65 -12.93 7.74
C HIS A 141 -5.24 -11.55 7.41
N LEU A 142 -6.56 -11.47 7.24
CA LEU A 142 -7.27 -10.22 6.95
C LEU A 142 -7.48 -9.32 8.18
N LYS A 143 -7.04 -9.73 9.37
CA LYS A 143 -7.36 -9.01 10.62
C LYS A 143 -6.92 -7.55 10.56
N GLY A 144 -5.68 -7.28 10.14
CA GLY A 144 -5.13 -5.92 10.11
C GLY A 144 -5.91 -4.98 9.19
N VAL A 145 -6.16 -5.41 7.95
CA VAL A 145 -6.98 -4.67 6.97
C VAL A 145 -8.40 -4.44 7.49
N ARG A 146 -9.04 -5.49 8.04
CA ARG A 146 -10.39 -5.40 8.57
C ARG A 146 -10.51 -4.46 9.76
N ASP A 147 -9.56 -4.51 10.68
CA ASP A 147 -9.54 -3.65 11.86
C ASP A 147 -9.34 -2.18 11.46
N LEU A 148 -8.49 -1.91 10.44
CA LEU A 148 -8.36 -0.57 9.85
C LEU A 148 -9.68 -0.10 9.24
N ILE A 149 -10.33 -0.88 8.38
CA ILE A 149 -11.63 -0.53 7.78
C ILE A 149 -12.67 -0.21 8.86
N ARG A 150 -12.74 -1.05 9.90
CA ARG A 150 -13.68 -0.84 11.02
C ARG A 150 -13.40 0.42 11.83
N SER A 151 -12.13 0.86 11.92
CA SER A 151 -11.78 2.09 12.63
C SER A 151 -12.34 3.37 11.98
N PHE A 152 -12.78 3.28 10.72
CA PHE A 152 -13.48 4.34 9.98
C PHE A 152 -15.01 4.20 10.04
N ASP A 153 -15.55 3.34 10.92
CA ASP A 153 -16.98 3.01 11.02
C ASP A 153 -17.56 2.35 9.76
N ILE A 154 -16.73 1.72 8.94
CA ILE A 154 -17.16 1.04 7.71
C ILE A 154 -17.48 -0.42 8.01
N ARG A 155 -18.64 -0.88 7.52
CA ARG A 155 -19.08 -2.27 7.62
C ARG A 155 -18.62 -3.05 6.39
N MET A 156 -18.22 -4.30 6.62
CA MET A 156 -17.90 -5.27 5.57
C MET A 156 -18.96 -6.37 5.54
N TYR A 157 -19.43 -6.70 4.34
CA TYR A 157 -20.30 -7.86 4.11
C TYR A 157 -19.51 -8.99 3.47
N TYR A 158 -19.85 -10.22 3.86
CA TYR A 158 -19.12 -11.43 3.46
C TYR A 158 -19.89 -12.31 2.47
N ASP A 159 -21.21 -12.10 2.29
CA ASP A 159 -22.00 -12.85 1.30
C ASP A 159 -21.68 -12.38 -0.12
N SER A 160 -21.53 -11.07 -0.31
CA SER A 160 -20.84 -10.48 -1.45
C SER A 160 -19.86 -9.47 -0.87
N LEU A 161 -18.57 -9.62 -1.19
CA LEU A 161 -17.52 -8.80 -0.59
C LEU A 161 -17.70 -7.33 -0.98
N ARG A 162 -18.25 -6.54 -0.05
CA ARG A 162 -18.52 -5.12 -0.24
C ARG A 162 -18.35 -4.33 1.04
N LEU A 163 -18.15 -3.03 0.86
CA LEU A 163 -18.08 -2.01 1.91
C LEU A 163 -19.38 -1.21 1.96
N GLU A 164 -19.85 -0.89 3.17
CA GLU A 164 -20.98 0.01 3.40
C GLU A 164 -20.68 0.95 4.57
N GLY A 165 -21.00 2.23 4.39
CA GLY A 165 -20.73 3.28 5.35
C GLY A 165 -20.71 4.65 4.64
N ASP A 166 -20.10 5.63 5.29
CA ASP A 166 -19.84 6.93 4.67
C ASP A 166 -18.86 6.76 3.50
N GLU A 167 -19.31 7.14 2.29
CA GLU A 167 -18.54 6.94 1.06
C GLU A 167 -17.23 7.75 1.04
N ASN A 168 -17.17 8.92 1.69
CA ASN A 168 -15.91 9.67 1.81
C ASN A 168 -14.91 8.90 2.67
N LYS A 169 -15.37 8.28 3.75
CA LYS A 169 -14.52 7.44 4.59
C LYS A 169 -14.05 6.19 3.83
N ILE A 170 -14.91 5.61 2.98
CA ILE A 170 -14.55 4.48 2.11
C ILE A 170 -13.45 4.88 1.12
N HIS A 171 -13.60 6.00 0.41
CA HIS A 171 -12.57 6.51 -0.48
C HIS A 171 -11.24 6.73 0.25
N LEU A 172 -11.28 7.34 1.44
CA LEU A 172 -10.09 7.61 2.24
C LEU A 172 -9.39 6.33 2.67
N VAL A 173 -10.11 5.37 3.27
CA VAL A 173 -9.49 4.14 3.78
C VAL A 173 -8.94 3.27 2.65
N LEU A 174 -9.63 3.20 1.51
CA LEU A 174 -9.12 2.48 0.35
C LEU A 174 -7.86 3.15 -0.21
N THR A 175 -7.83 4.50 -0.26
CA THR A 175 -6.63 5.25 -0.70
C THR A 175 -5.45 4.93 0.21
N MET A 176 -5.67 4.93 1.53
CA MET A 176 -4.65 4.58 2.51
C MET A 176 -4.19 3.13 2.35
N LEU A 177 -5.11 2.17 2.16
CA LEU A 177 -4.77 0.76 1.98
C LEU A 177 -3.90 0.55 0.73
N PHE A 178 -4.29 1.09 -0.42
CA PHE A 178 -3.48 0.96 -1.64
C PHE A 178 -2.14 1.71 -1.54
N TRP A 179 -2.12 2.87 -0.88
CA TRP A 179 -0.88 3.59 -0.62
C TRP A 179 0.05 2.79 0.30
N MET A 180 -0.46 2.25 1.42
CA MET A 180 0.33 1.43 2.35
C MET A 180 0.80 0.12 1.71
N ALA A 181 0.04 -0.44 0.77
CA ALA A 181 0.43 -1.65 0.07
C ALA A 181 1.57 -1.42 -0.93
N THR A 182 1.61 -0.24 -1.55
CA THR A 182 2.54 0.06 -2.65
C THR A 182 3.69 0.97 -2.27
N GLU A 183 3.53 1.80 -1.24
CA GLU A 183 4.43 2.87 -0.82
C GLU A 183 4.86 3.81 -1.98
N GLY A 184 4.06 3.87 -3.05
CA GLY A 184 4.38 4.60 -4.28
C GLY A 184 5.41 3.92 -5.19
N HIS A 185 5.86 2.69 -4.87
CA HIS A 185 6.82 1.92 -5.66
C HIS A 185 6.24 1.46 -7.00
N THR A 186 4.99 0.98 -6.98
CA THR A 186 4.29 0.41 -8.14
C THR A 186 2.86 0.92 -8.20
N TRP A 187 2.36 1.12 -9.42
CA TRP A 187 0.96 1.41 -9.68
C TRP A 187 0.09 0.16 -9.53
N PRO A 188 -0.86 0.10 -8.58
CA PRO A 188 -1.57 -1.14 -8.24
C PRO A 188 -2.84 -1.41 -9.06
N PHE A 189 -3.23 -0.50 -9.96
CA PHE A 189 -4.51 -0.57 -10.67
C PHE A 189 -4.30 -1.04 -12.11
N GLU A 190 -4.75 -2.27 -12.40
CA GLU A 190 -4.56 -2.91 -13.72
C GLU A 190 -5.45 -2.27 -14.81
N ASP A 191 -6.69 -1.93 -14.46
CA ASP A 191 -7.71 -1.47 -15.42
C ASP A 191 -7.60 0.02 -15.76
N VAL A 192 -6.81 0.79 -15.00
CA VAL A 192 -6.65 2.24 -15.19
C VAL A 192 -5.17 2.58 -15.29
N LYS A 193 -4.76 3.22 -16.38
CA LYS A 193 -3.36 3.65 -16.55
C LYS A 193 -3.03 4.80 -15.60
N ARG A 194 -1.85 4.71 -14.97
CA ARG A 194 -1.32 5.74 -14.07
C ARG A 194 -1.37 7.15 -14.66
N ASP A 195 -0.86 7.32 -15.88
CA ASP A 195 -0.79 8.64 -16.52
C ASP A 195 -2.18 9.25 -16.77
N ASP A 196 -3.19 8.42 -17.00
CA ASP A 196 -4.56 8.89 -17.24
C ASP A 196 -5.21 9.33 -15.91
N ALA A 197 -4.99 8.58 -14.82
CA ALA A 197 -5.43 8.97 -13.49
C ALA A 197 -4.75 10.27 -13.01
N LEU A 198 -3.44 10.41 -13.26
CA LEU A 198 -2.71 11.63 -12.93
C LEU A 198 -3.21 12.84 -13.72
N LYS A 199 -3.45 12.69 -15.02
CA LYS A 199 -4.04 13.76 -15.84
C LYS A 199 -5.44 14.14 -15.35
N ALA A 200 -6.26 13.15 -14.99
CA ALA A 200 -7.59 13.41 -14.45
C ALA A 200 -7.53 14.22 -13.14
N PHE A 201 -6.58 13.88 -12.27
CA PHE A 201 -6.32 14.67 -11.06
C PHE A 201 -5.84 16.09 -11.36
N ASP A 202 -4.88 16.24 -12.28
CA ASP A 202 -4.38 17.57 -12.70
C ASP A 202 -5.50 18.45 -13.26
N VAL A 203 -6.40 17.87 -14.08
CA VAL A 203 -7.58 18.59 -14.60
C VAL A 203 -8.47 19.08 -13.47
N ALA A 204 -8.65 18.30 -12.39
CA ALA A 204 -9.42 18.73 -11.23
C ALA A 204 -8.73 19.91 -10.52
N ILE A 205 -7.41 19.81 -10.26
CA ILE A 205 -6.62 20.88 -9.64
C ILE A 205 -6.75 22.19 -10.45
N ASP A 206 -6.55 22.12 -11.76
CA ASP A 206 -6.64 23.29 -12.64
C ASP A 206 -8.06 23.86 -12.70
N ARG A 207 -9.07 23.00 -12.80
CA ARG A 207 -10.49 23.41 -12.93
C ARG A 207 -10.98 24.13 -11.68
N PHE A 208 -10.55 23.68 -10.50
CA PHE A 208 -10.89 24.30 -9.21
C PHE A 208 -9.89 25.38 -8.78
N GLN A 209 -8.89 25.71 -9.61
CA GLN A 209 -7.87 26.72 -9.33
C GLN A 209 -7.14 26.46 -8.00
N LEU A 210 -6.89 25.19 -7.70
CA LEU A 210 -6.18 24.79 -6.49
C LEU A 210 -4.67 25.02 -6.65
N GLU A 211 -3.96 25.10 -5.53
CA GLU A 211 -2.50 25.22 -5.54
C GLU A 211 -1.84 24.01 -6.21
N LYS A 212 -0.71 24.26 -6.88
CA LYS A 212 0.07 23.20 -7.52
C LYS A 212 0.54 22.21 -6.46
N THR A 213 0.14 20.95 -6.63
CA THR A 213 0.48 19.87 -5.70
C THR A 213 1.92 19.42 -5.85
N ASN A 214 2.52 18.94 -4.75
CA ASN A 214 3.77 18.19 -4.82
C ASN A 214 3.54 16.80 -5.45
N ILE A 215 4.63 16.08 -5.74
CA ILE A 215 4.59 14.77 -6.42
C ILE A 215 3.78 13.74 -5.62
N LEU A 216 3.92 13.70 -4.30
CA LEU A 216 3.22 12.73 -3.44
C LEU A 216 1.71 13.01 -3.38
N THR A 217 1.33 14.27 -3.22
CA THR A 217 -0.08 14.68 -3.22
C THR A 217 -0.73 14.40 -4.57
N ARG A 218 0.02 14.59 -5.68
CA ARG A 218 -0.45 14.24 -7.02
C ARG A 218 -0.66 12.73 -7.18
N GLU A 219 0.24 11.91 -6.65
CA GLU A 219 0.12 10.45 -6.68
C GLU A 219 -1.07 9.96 -5.86
N LEU A 220 -1.19 10.39 -4.60
CA LEU A 220 -2.32 10.07 -3.72
C LEU A 220 -3.65 10.55 -4.32
N GLY A 221 -3.64 11.72 -4.95
CA GLY A 221 -4.77 12.24 -5.70
C GLY A 221 -5.21 11.31 -6.84
N ALA A 222 -4.26 10.81 -7.62
CA ALA A 222 -4.54 9.84 -8.68
C ALA A 222 -5.12 8.52 -8.12
N TYR A 223 -4.62 8.02 -6.98
CA TYR A 223 -5.21 6.86 -6.31
C TYR A 223 -6.67 7.13 -5.94
N SER A 224 -6.94 8.28 -5.30
CA SER A 224 -8.30 8.67 -4.94
C SER A 224 -9.22 8.77 -6.16
N ILE A 225 -8.75 9.29 -7.30
CA ILE A 225 -9.54 9.36 -8.55
C ILE A 225 -9.92 7.96 -9.03
N VAL A 226 -8.99 7.02 -9.04
CA VAL A 226 -9.25 5.63 -9.46
C VAL A 226 -10.26 4.97 -8.53
N LEU A 227 -10.11 5.14 -7.23
CA LEU A 227 -11.03 4.58 -6.24
C LEU A 227 -12.43 5.15 -6.42
N THR A 228 -12.56 6.48 -6.56
CA THR A 228 -13.84 7.11 -6.87
C THR A 228 -14.44 6.60 -8.17
N TYR A 229 -13.64 6.37 -9.21
CA TYR A 229 -14.11 5.79 -10.47
C TYR A 229 -14.74 4.39 -10.27
N PHE A 230 -14.07 3.48 -9.56
CA PHE A 230 -14.61 2.15 -9.30
C PHE A 230 -15.88 2.18 -8.42
N ARG A 231 -15.91 3.04 -7.40
CA ARG A 231 -17.08 3.19 -6.54
C ARG A 231 -18.28 3.74 -7.30
N LEU A 232 -18.07 4.70 -8.21
CA LEU A 232 -19.11 5.18 -9.12
C LEU A 232 -19.63 4.10 -10.06
N LEU A 233 -18.75 3.24 -10.61
CA LEU A 233 -19.16 2.12 -11.46
C LEU A 233 -20.04 1.10 -10.70
N GLN A 234 -19.82 0.95 -9.40
CA GLN A 234 -20.64 0.13 -8.51
C GLN A 234 -21.95 0.81 -8.09
N GLY A 235 -22.20 2.04 -8.54
CA GLY A 235 -23.38 2.82 -8.18
C GLY A 235 -23.29 3.50 -6.81
N HIS A 236 -22.12 3.49 -6.16
CA HIS A 236 -21.90 4.21 -4.92
C HIS A 236 -21.54 5.66 -5.22
N THR A 237 -22.24 6.57 -4.54
CA THR A 237 -22.02 8.02 -4.69
C THR A 237 -21.87 8.64 -3.32
N VAL A 238 -21.07 9.70 -3.23
CA VAL A 238 -20.97 10.48 -2.00
C VAL A 238 -22.30 11.19 -1.80
N SER A 239 -23.07 10.76 -0.80
CA SER A 239 -24.27 11.48 -0.39
C SER A 239 -23.83 12.81 0.22
N THR A 240 -24.02 13.89 -0.53
CA THR A 240 -24.11 15.21 0.10
C THR A 240 -25.51 15.25 0.69
N GLU A 241 -25.69 14.71 1.90
CA GLU A 241 -26.76 15.26 2.74
C GLU A 241 -26.39 16.73 2.88
N LEU A 242 -27.05 17.57 2.09
CA LEU A 242 -27.05 19.01 2.26
C LEU A 242 -27.82 19.25 3.57
N ASP A 243 -27.21 18.87 4.69
CA ASP A 243 -27.59 19.38 5.99
C ASP A 243 -27.60 20.90 5.83
N GLY A 244 -28.68 21.54 6.28
CA GLY A 244 -29.13 22.89 5.90
C GLY A 244 -28.17 24.06 6.16
N ASP A 245 -26.89 23.78 6.43
CA ASP A 245 -25.80 24.69 6.73
C ASP A 245 -24.94 25.08 5.51
N PHE A 246 -25.21 24.53 4.31
CA PHE A 246 -24.73 25.21 3.11
C PHE A 246 -25.42 26.57 3.03
N ILE A 247 -24.61 27.63 3.06
CA ILE A 247 -25.01 28.96 2.61
C ILE A 247 -25.69 28.75 1.26
N ARG A 248 -27.02 28.88 1.21
CA ARG A 248 -27.73 29.14 -0.03
C ARG A 248 -27.11 30.41 -0.55
N TYR A 249 -26.11 30.30 -1.42
CA TYR A 249 -25.61 31.46 -2.13
C TYR A 249 -26.85 32.12 -2.71
N PRO A 250 -27.20 33.35 -2.32
CA PRO A 250 -28.17 34.09 -3.07
C PRO A 250 -27.50 34.25 -4.42
N VAL A 251 -27.82 33.36 -5.37
CA VAL A 251 -27.54 33.64 -6.77
C VAL A 251 -28.16 35.01 -6.99
N PRO A 252 -27.36 36.03 -7.36
CA PRO A 252 -27.91 37.32 -7.72
C PRO A 252 -29.04 37.02 -8.69
N ASN A 253 -30.22 37.59 -8.46
CA ASN A 253 -31.28 37.48 -9.44
C ASN A 253 -30.82 38.27 -10.66
N MET A 254 -30.08 37.61 -11.54
CA MET A 254 -29.52 38.18 -12.77
C MET A 254 -30.63 38.76 -13.65
N VAL A 255 -31.88 38.30 -13.49
CA VAL A 255 -33.04 38.88 -14.16
C VAL A 255 -33.33 40.28 -13.62
N SER A 256 -33.28 40.50 -12.31
CA SER A 256 -33.54 41.83 -11.72
C SER A 256 -32.41 42.85 -11.92
N GLU A 257 -31.19 42.36 -12.17
CA GLU A 257 -29.98 43.20 -12.30
C GLU A 257 -29.75 43.64 -13.76
N TYR A 258 -30.15 42.83 -14.75
CA TYR A 258 -29.91 43.09 -16.16
C TYR A 258 -31.18 43.41 -16.99
N LEU A 259 -32.38 43.27 -16.42
CA LEU A 259 -33.64 43.61 -17.09
C LEU A 259 -34.40 44.72 -16.33
N LYS A 260 -33.80 45.91 -16.27
CA LYS A 260 -34.54 47.16 -16.03
C LYS A 260 -34.67 47.95 -17.32
#